data_AF-A0A6G9ATB0-F1
#
_entry.id   AF-A0A6G9ATB0-F1
#
_cell.length_a   1.000
_cell.length_b   1.000
_cell.length_c   1.000
_cell.angle_alpha   90.00
_cell.angle_beta   90.00
_cell.angle_gamma   90.00
#
_symmetry.space_group_name_H-M   'P 1'
#
loop_
_entity.id
_entity.type
_entity.pdbx_description
1 polymer ?
#
loop_
_entity_poly.entity_id
_entity_poly.type
_entity_poly.pdbx_seq_one_letter_code
_entity_poly.pdbx_strand_id
1 'polypeptide(L)'
;MNTITATITVPTQSLTEAGKARLLAYADTLVAGYHEEGYDVLGLLAESAKLELLAARIKEKAKEVALTEVSLYGREGVSKLGVSMTIKPVGVSYDYSGDRIWQELNRTVLVAIERRKQQEEILKSLPYEGRIMVDENTGEEYRAYPPVKTGTDGIILKIE
;
A
#
# COMPACT_ATOMS: atom_id res chain seq x y z
N MET A 1 8.22 -15.81 34.01
CA MET A 1 7.55 -15.16 32.86
C MET A 1 7.38 -16.24 31.80
N ASN A 2 6.16 -16.70 31.60
CA ASN A 2 5.85 -17.76 30.63
C ASN A 2 5.91 -17.13 29.22
N THR A 3 6.94 -17.50 28.45
CA THR A 3 6.95 -17.27 27.00
C THR A 3 5.95 -18.20 26.36
N ILE A 4 4.70 -17.73 26.19
CA ILE A 4 3.73 -18.40 25.33
C ILE A 4 4.14 -18.05 23.90
N THR A 5 4.81 -18.99 23.25
CA THR A 5 5.13 -18.90 21.83
C THR A 5 3.82 -18.90 21.06
N ALA A 6 3.32 -17.73 20.66
CA ALA A 6 2.31 -17.68 19.61
C ALA A 6 2.97 -18.28 18.36
N THR A 7 2.47 -19.42 17.93
CA THR A 7 2.74 -19.97 16.61
C THR A 7 1.41 -19.92 15.90
N ILE A 8 1.27 -19.02 14.94
CA ILE A 8 0.10 -19.01 14.06
C ILE A 8 0.08 -20.37 13.36
N THR A 9 -0.75 -21.27 13.86
CA THR A 9 -0.99 -22.56 13.22
C THR A 9 -2.18 -22.39 12.30
N VAL A 10 -1.93 -21.95 11.07
CA VAL A 10 -2.95 -22.08 10.02
C VAL A 10 -2.86 -23.49 9.44
N PRO A 11 -3.86 -24.36 9.64
CA PRO A 11 -3.84 -25.68 9.03
C PRO A 11 -3.82 -25.52 7.51
N THR A 12 -2.75 -25.97 6.87
CA THR A 12 -2.46 -25.71 5.45
C THR A 12 -3.56 -26.26 4.53
N GLN A 13 -4.24 -27.33 4.93
CA GLN A 13 -5.41 -27.89 4.23
C GLN A 13 -6.62 -26.94 4.20
N SER A 14 -6.75 -26.01 5.15
CA SER A 14 -7.85 -25.05 5.18
C SER A 14 -7.64 -23.88 4.22
N LEU A 15 -6.39 -23.55 3.88
CA LEU A 15 -6.04 -22.43 2.99
C LEU A 15 -6.24 -22.76 1.52
N THR A 16 -6.08 -24.03 1.15
CA THR A 16 -6.09 -24.49 -0.25
C THR A 16 -7.48 -24.52 -0.89
N GLU A 17 -8.52 -24.60 -0.07
CA GLU A 17 -9.93 -24.70 -0.51
C GLU A 17 -10.78 -23.50 -0.04
N ALA A 18 -10.24 -22.64 0.83
CA ALA A 18 -10.96 -21.48 1.34
C ALA A 18 -11.00 -20.34 0.31
N GLY A 19 -12.22 -19.91 -0.03
CA GLY A 19 -12.41 -18.67 -0.79
C GLY A 19 -12.06 -17.42 0.01
N LYS A 20 -11.86 -16.30 -0.70
CA LYS A 20 -11.49 -14.98 -0.13
C LYS A 20 -12.31 -14.60 1.11
N ALA A 21 -13.64 -14.74 1.04
CA ALA A 21 -14.52 -14.36 2.13
C ALA A 21 -14.25 -15.16 3.42
N ARG A 22 -13.98 -16.46 3.30
CA ARG A 22 -13.67 -17.33 4.44
C ARG A 22 -12.31 -17.00 5.04
N LEU A 23 -11.32 -16.68 4.22
CA LEU A 23 -9.99 -16.28 4.67
C LEU A 23 -10.04 -14.98 5.50
N LEU A 24 -10.80 -13.98 5.03
CA LEU A 24 -10.97 -12.72 5.75
C LEU A 24 -11.72 -12.92 7.07
N ALA A 25 -12.85 -13.64 7.04
CA ALA A 25 -13.62 -13.92 8.26
C ALA A 25 -12.80 -14.71 9.29
N TYR A 26 -11.94 -15.64 8.85
CA TYR A 26 -11.04 -16.36 9.73
C TYR A 26 -10.01 -15.43 10.38
N ALA A 27 -9.40 -14.52 9.61
CA ALA A 27 -8.46 -13.54 10.15
C ALA A 27 -9.12 -12.62 11.19
N ASP A 28 -10.34 -12.13 10.91
CA ASP A 28 -11.11 -11.30 11.84
C ASP A 28 -11.42 -12.05 13.14
N THR A 29 -11.87 -13.30 13.02
CA THR A 29 -12.17 -14.16 14.17
C THR A 29 -10.92 -14.48 14.99
N LEU A 30 -9.78 -14.73 14.34
CA LEU A 30 -8.52 -15.03 15.01
C LEU A 30 -8.04 -13.84 15.85
N VAL A 31 -8.06 -12.63 15.28
CA VAL A 31 -7.65 -11.41 15.99
C VAL A 31 -8.61 -11.10 17.14
N ALA A 32 -9.92 -11.23 16.92
CA ALA A 32 -10.93 -11.05 17.96
C ALA A 32 -10.72 -12.03 19.12
N GLY A 33 -10.52 -13.32 18.84
CA GLY A 33 -10.25 -14.34 19.87
C GLY A 33 -8.98 -14.05 20.66
N TYR A 34 -7.88 -13.65 20.00
CA TYR A 34 -6.66 -13.25 20.70
C TYR A 34 -6.86 -12.04 21.61
N HIS A 35 -7.67 -11.07 21.17
CA HIS A 35 -7.96 -9.89 21.97
C HIS A 35 -8.87 -10.20 23.18
N GLU A 36 -9.95 -10.95 22.96
CA GLU A 36 -10.94 -11.29 23.98
C GLU A 36 -10.38 -12.25 25.05
N GLU A 37 -9.56 -13.22 24.65
CA GLU A 37 -8.92 -14.18 25.56
C GLU A 37 -7.65 -13.63 26.24
N GLY A 38 -7.24 -12.40 25.90
CA GLY A 38 -6.08 -11.74 26.51
C GLY A 38 -4.73 -12.32 26.07
N TYR A 39 -4.65 -12.92 24.88
CA TYR A 39 -3.40 -13.41 24.29
C TYR A 39 -2.54 -12.28 23.70
N ASP A 40 -1.29 -12.59 23.35
CA ASP A 40 -0.33 -11.64 22.84
C ASP A 40 -0.62 -11.23 21.37
N VAL A 41 -1.43 -10.18 21.22
CA VAL A 41 -1.75 -9.57 19.92
C VAL A 41 -0.52 -8.92 19.28
N LEU A 42 0.46 -8.44 20.05
CA LEU A 42 1.68 -7.86 19.51
C LEU A 42 2.57 -8.95 18.90
N GLY A 43 2.67 -10.09 19.57
CA GLY A 43 3.31 -11.29 19.05
C GLY A 43 2.65 -11.77 17.75
N LEU A 44 1.31 -11.83 17.72
CA LEU A 44 0.54 -12.16 16.52
C LEU A 44 0.83 -11.19 15.36
N LEU A 45 0.86 -9.89 15.64
CA LEU A 45 1.17 -8.85 14.66
C LEU A 45 2.60 -8.98 14.13
N ALA A 46 3.58 -9.19 15.00
CA ALA A 46 4.98 -9.38 14.62
C ALA A 46 5.18 -10.65 13.77
N GLU A 47 4.50 -11.74 14.11
CA GLU A 47 4.53 -12.99 13.33
C GLU A 47 3.90 -12.79 11.94
N SER A 48 2.76 -12.11 11.86
CA SER A 48 2.12 -11.81 10.57
C SER A 48 3.02 -10.99 9.65
N ALA A 49 3.80 -10.04 10.18
CA ALA A 49 4.73 -9.23 9.40
C ALA A 49 5.87 -10.09 8.79
N LYS A 50 6.38 -11.05 9.56
CA LYS A 50 7.39 -12.00 9.08
C LYS A 50 6.82 -12.93 8.01
N LEU A 51 5.59 -13.42 8.20
CA LEU A 51 4.90 -14.26 7.22
C LEU A 51 4.62 -13.48 5.93
N GLU A 52 4.21 -12.22 6.02
CA GLU A 52 4.00 -11.35 4.86
C GLU A 52 5.30 -11.17 4.06
N LEU A 53 6.42 -10.86 4.73
CA LEU A 53 7.73 -10.74 4.09
C LEU A 53 8.11 -12.04 3.37
N LEU A 54 7.98 -13.18 4.05
CA LEU A 54 8.31 -14.49 3.49
C LEU A 54 7.41 -14.82 2.29
N ALA A 55 6.10 -14.65 2.42
CA ALA A 55 5.14 -14.92 1.36
C ALA A 55 5.36 -14.01 0.14
N ALA A 56 5.67 -12.73 0.36
CA ALA A 56 6.02 -11.79 -0.69
C ALA A 56 7.26 -12.27 -1.46
N ARG A 57 8.32 -12.67 -0.75
CA ARG A 57 9.56 -13.15 -1.37
C ARG A 57 9.37 -14.46 -2.12
N ILE A 58 8.64 -15.41 -1.55
CA ILE A 58 8.29 -16.68 -2.23
C ILE A 58 7.49 -16.38 -3.49
N LYS A 59 6.48 -15.52 -3.43
CA LYS A 59 5.65 -15.15 -4.58
C LYS A 59 6.45 -14.50 -5.70
N GLU A 60 7.38 -13.60 -5.36
CA GLU A 60 8.30 -12.99 -6.32
C GLU A 60 9.13 -14.07 -7.05
N LYS A 61 9.82 -14.93 -6.29
CA LYS A 61 10.68 -15.97 -6.85
C LYS A 61 9.91 -17.05 -7.61
N ALA A 62 8.74 -17.45 -7.10
CA ALA A 62 7.88 -18.41 -7.75
C ALA A 62 7.32 -17.88 -9.08
N LYS A 63 7.01 -16.58 -9.18
CA LYS A 63 6.57 -15.97 -10.44
C LYS A 63 7.63 -16.02 -11.54
N GLU A 64 8.91 -15.78 -11.19
CA GLU A 64 10.03 -15.86 -12.13
C GLU A 64 10.08 -17.25 -12.79
N VAL A 65 9.89 -18.31 -12.00
CA VAL A 65 9.91 -19.70 -12.49
C VAL A 65 8.60 -20.10 -13.17
N ALA A 66 7.46 -19.71 -12.59
CA ALA A 66 6.13 -20.12 -13.04
C ALA A 66 5.71 -19.46 -14.37
N LEU A 67 6.32 -18.35 -14.78
CA LEU A 67 5.98 -17.67 -16.03
C LEU A 67 6.11 -18.62 -17.24
N THR A 68 7.20 -19.39 -17.28
CA THR A 68 7.45 -20.40 -18.34
C THR A 68 6.40 -21.50 -18.29
N GLU A 69 6.06 -22.00 -17.09
CA GLU A 69 5.06 -23.05 -16.92
C GLU A 69 3.66 -22.58 -17.35
N VAL A 70 3.22 -21.41 -16.92
CA VAL A 70 1.89 -20.86 -17.26
C VAL A 70 1.75 -20.65 -18.78
N SER A 71 2.85 -20.35 -19.49
CA SER A 71 2.82 -20.14 -20.95
C SER A 71 2.40 -21.39 -21.73
N LEU A 72 2.62 -22.59 -21.17
CA LEU A 72 2.24 -23.86 -21.77
C LEU A 72 0.72 -24.08 -21.81
N TYR A 73 -0.03 -23.39 -20.94
CA TYR A 73 -1.49 -23.49 -20.84
C TYR A 73 -2.23 -22.49 -21.75
N GLY A 74 -1.49 -21.65 -22.50
CA GLY A 74 -2.08 -20.70 -23.44
C GLY A 74 -2.83 -19.53 -22.76
N ARG A 75 -3.82 -18.96 -23.46
CA ARG A 75 -4.51 -17.72 -23.06
C ARG A 75 -5.43 -17.89 -21.84
N GLU A 76 -6.00 -19.07 -21.65
CA GLU A 76 -6.91 -19.35 -20.53
C GLU A 76 -6.14 -19.53 -19.21
N GLY A 77 -4.84 -19.80 -19.29
CA GLY A 77 -3.96 -19.96 -18.14
C GLY A 77 -4.27 -21.24 -17.36
N VAL A 78 -3.94 -21.24 -16.07
CA VAL A 78 -4.10 -22.40 -15.18
C VAL A 78 -4.69 -21.96 -13.85
N SER A 79 -5.59 -22.76 -13.28
CA SER A 79 -6.07 -22.56 -11.92
C SER A 79 -5.54 -23.65 -11.00
N LYS A 80 -4.93 -23.26 -9.88
CA LYS A 80 -4.47 -24.18 -8.82
C LYS A 80 -4.86 -23.59 -7.46
N LEU A 81 -5.36 -24.41 -6.54
CA LEU A 81 -5.67 -24.03 -5.16
C LEU A 81 -6.61 -22.80 -5.07
N GLY A 82 -7.63 -22.72 -5.93
CA GLY A 82 -8.56 -21.59 -5.98
C GLY A 82 -7.97 -20.28 -6.55
N VAL A 83 -6.74 -20.29 -7.07
CA VAL A 83 -6.08 -19.13 -7.67
C VAL A 83 -5.94 -19.33 -9.19
N SER A 84 -6.48 -18.40 -9.98
CA SER A 84 -6.29 -18.35 -11.43
C SER A 84 -4.99 -17.61 -11.80
N MET A 85 -4.17 -18.23 -12.64
CA MET A 85 -2.90 -17.69 -13.14
C MET A 85 -2.96 -17.56 -14.66
N THR A 86 -2.85 -16.32 -15.17
CA THR A 86 -2.89 -16.02 -16.61
C THR A 86 -1.72 -15.11 -16.99
N ILE A 87 -1.13 -15.28 -18.16
CA ILE A 87 -0.13 -14.34 -18.69
C ILE A 87 -0.83 -13.15 -19.31
N LYS A 88 -0.52 -11.95 -18.82
CA LYS A 88 -0.90 -10.67 -19.41
C LYS A 88 0.30 -9.72 -19.40
N PRO A 89 0.41 -8.79 -20.35
CA PRO A 89 1.38 -7.70 -20.26
C PRO A 89 1.17 -6.94 -18.95
N VAL A 90 2.19 -6.92 -18.09
CA VAL A 90 2.20 -6.18 -16.83
C VAL A 90 3.18 -5.02 -16.96
N GLY A 91 2.83 -3.85 -16.43
CA GLY A 91 3.70 -2.67 -16.51
C GLY A 91 3.79 -2.05 -17.91
N VAL A 92 2.75 -2.17 -18.73
CA VAL A 92 2.68 -1.47 -20.01
C VAL A 92 2.66 0.03 -19.73
N SER A 93 3.78 0.68 -20.03
CA SER A 93 3.90 2.13 -20.05
C SER A 93 3.91 2.59 -21.49
N TYR A 94 3.27 3.73 -21.74
CA TYR A 94 3.27 4.36 -23.05
C TYR A 94 4.15 5.59 -22.98
N ASP A 95 5.08 5.70 -23.92
CA ASP A 95 5.87 6.91 -24.08
C ASP A 95 5.08 7.94 -24.88
N TYR A 96 4.67 9.01 -24.20
CA TYR A 96 3.96 10.14 -24.79
C TYR A 96 4.88 11.32 -25.09
N SER A 97 6.19 11.19 -24.83
CA SER A 97 7.15 12.28 -24.97
C SER A 97 7.29 12.77 -26.41
N GLY A 98 6.85 12.01 -27.42
CA GLY A 98 6.85 12.43 -28.82
C GLY A 98 5.76 13.42 -29.21
N ASP A 99 4.70 13.60 -28.41
CA ASP A 99 3.59 14.49 -28.74
C ASP A 99 3.80 15.92 -28.20
N ARG A 100 3.70 16.91 -29.10
CA ARG A 100 3.92 18.33 -28.77
C ARG A 100 2.92 18.87 -27.73
N ILE A 101 1.64 18.49 -27.84
CA ILE A 101 0.58 18.96 -26.94
C ILE A 101 0.80 18.34 -25.56
N TRP A 102 1.12 17.05 -25.51
CA TRP A 102 1.44 16.34 -24.28
C TRP A 102 2.63 16.98 -23.56
N GLN A 103 3.72 17.30 -24.28
CA GLN A 103 4.88 17.97 -23.69
C GLN A 103 4.51 19.33 -23.06
N GLU A 104 3.69 20.12 -23.73
CA GLU A 104 3.25 21.43 -23.25
C GLU A 104 2.38 21.31 -21.98
N LEU A 105 1.44 20.36 -21.97
CA LEU A 105 0.62 20.05 -20.82
C LEU A 105 1.46 19.54 -19.65
N ASN A 106 2.37 18.60 -19.91
CA ASN A 106 3.24 18.03 -18.89
C ASN A 106 4.16 19.10 -18.26
N ARG A 107 4.71 20.02 -19.06
CA ARG A 107 5.47 21.17 -18.54
C ARG A 107 4.63 22.03 -17.60
N THR A 108 3.40 22.34 -18.01
CA THR A 108 2.46 23.13 -17.19
C THR A 108 2.16 22.43 -15.86
N VAL A 109 1.90 21.13 -15.90
CA VAL A 109 1.65 20.29 -14.72
C VAL A 109 2.86 20.29 -13.79
N LEU A 110 4.07 20.11 -14.31
CA LEU A 110 5.28 20.09 -13.49
C LEU A 110 5.52 21.44 -12.79
N VAL A 111 5.33 22.56 -13.49
CA VAL A 111 5.43 23.90 -12.89
C VAL A 111 4.35 24.09 -11.82
N ALA A 112 3.12 23.67 -12.09
CA ALA A 112 2.02 23.77 -11.13
C ALA A 112 2.26 22.92 -9.86
N ILE A 113 2.80 21.70 -10.02
CA ILE A 113 3.17 20.83 -8.90
C ILE A 113 4.24 21.49 -8.04
N GLU A 114 5.26 22.09 -8.66
CA GLU A 114 6.34 22.74 -7.92
C GLU A 114 5.83 23.98 -7.16
N ARG A 115 5.05 24.84 -7.82
CA ARG A 115 4.40 25.99 -7.16
C ARG A 115 3.50 25.56 -6.00
N ARG A 116 2.74 24.48 -6.18
CA ARG A 116 1.88 23.93 -5.12
C ARG A 116 2.70 23.46 -3.92
N LYS A 117 3.81 22.74 -4.16
CA LYS A 117 4.71 22.29 -3.08
C LYS A 117 5.33 23.46 -2.32
N GLN A 118 5.79 24.49 -3.03
CA GLN A 118 6.31 25.70 -2.40
C GLN A 118 5.26 26.37 -1.53
N GLN A 119 4.02 26.49 -2.03
CA GLN A 119 2.90 27.02 -1.25
C GLN A 119 2.58 26.14 -0.03
N GLU A 120 2.60 24.80 -0.17
CA GLU A 120 2.40 23.87 0.95
C GLU A 120 3.45 24.08 2.07
N GLU A 121 4.73 24.27 1.72
CA GLU A 121 5.78 24.57 2.69
C GLU A 121 5.60 25.94 3.36
N ILE A 122 5.18 26.95 2.61
CA ILE A 122 4.84 28.26 3.17
C ILE A 122 3.70 28.13 4.17
N LEU A 123 2.61 27.47 3.82
CA LEU A 123 1.45 27.28 4.69
C LEU A 123 1.82 26.54 5.97
N LYS A 124 2.67 25.51 5.91
CA LYS A 124 3.17 24.78 7.10
C LYS A 124 3.95 25.67 8.07
N SER A 125 4.57 26.74 7.59
CA SER A 125 5.36 27.67 8.40
C SER A 125 4.55 28.80 9.06
N LEU A 126 3.26 28.92 8.74
CA LEU A 126 2.43 30.03 9.22
C LEU A 126 2.07 29.91 10.71
N PRO A 127 1.95 31.04 11.43
CA PRO A 127 1.44 31.05 12.80
C PRO A 127 -0.05 30.74 12.85
N TYR A 128 -0.54 30.27 14.00
CA TYR A 128 -1.94 29.86 14.17
C TYR A 128 -2.94 31.01 13.90
N GLU A 129 -2.60 32.24 14.30
CA GLU A 129 -3.43 33.41 14.00
C GLU A 129 -3.55 33.74 12.50
N GLY A 130 -2.78 33.08 11.62
CA GLY A 130 -2.72 33.36 10.19
C GLY A 130 -1.91 34.61 9.85
N ARG A 131 -1.50 34.73 8.59
CA ARG A 131 -0.68 35.85 8.08
C ARG A 131 -1.29 36.43 6.81
N ILE A 132 -1.23 37.74 6.65
CA ILE A 132 -1.58 38.38 5.38
C ILE A 132 -0.48 38.07 4.35
N MET A 133 -0.88 37.50 3.23
CA MET A 133 -0.05 37.18 2.09
C MET A 133 -0.59 37.92 0.86
N VAL A 134 0.26 38.12 -0.13
CA VAL A 134 -0.12 38.72 -1.42
C VAL A 134 -0.05 37.63 -2.47
N ASP A 135 -1.11 37.48 -3.28
CA ASP A 135 -1.05 36.61 -4.46
C ASP A 135 -0.18 37.27 -5.54
N GLU A 136 0.90 36.62 -5.94
CA GLU A 136 1.85 37.16 -6.92
C GLU A 136 1.24 37.33 -8.33
N ASN A 137 0.14 36.65 -8.65
CA ASN A 137 -0.51 36.72 -9.96
C ASN A 137 -1.62 37.78 -10.02
N THR A 138 -2.34 38.01 -8.93
CA THR A 138 -3.46 38.98 -8.89
C THR A 138 -3.12 40.27 -8.15
N GLY A 139 -2.09 40.27 -7.30
CA GLY A 139 -1.74 41.39 -6.42
C GLY A 139 -2.70 41.57 -5.24
N GLU A 140 -3.64 40.65 -5.05
CA GLU A 140 -4.63 40.73 -3.99
C GLU A 140 -4.05 40.24 -2.65
N GLU A 141 -4.32 41.00 -1.60
CA GLU A 141 -4.02 40.59 -0.22
C GLU A 141 -5.06 39.58 0.26
N TYR A 142 -4.60 38.45 0.78
CA TYR A 142 -5.46 37.45 1.41
C TYR A 142 -4.86 36.99 2.73
N ARG A 143 -5.71 36.54 3.64
CA ARG A 143 -5.28 36.01 4.94
C ARG A 143 -5.09 34.50 4.82
N ALA A 144 -3.84 34.06 4.84
CA ALA A 144 -3.47 32.66 4.81
C ALA A 144 -3.42 32.09 6.23
N TYR A 145 -3.86 30.84 6.38
CA TYR A 145 -3.85 30.11 7.66
C TYR A 145 -2.99 28.85 7.53
N PRO A 146 -2.37 28.39 8.63
CA PRO A 146 -1.63 27.15 8.61
C PRO A 146 -2.55 25.95 8.33
N PRO A 147 -2.02 24.85 7.78
CA PRO A 147 -2.80 23.65 7.52
C PRO A 147 -3.26 23.02 8.83
N VAL A 148 -4.46 22.44 8.81
CA VAL A 148 -4.95 21.63 9.93
C VAL A 148 -4.18 20.31 9.93
N LYS A 149 -3.39 20.09 10.98
CA LYS A 149 -2.69 18.81 11.18
C LYS A 149 -3.67 17.78 11.73
N THR A 150 -4.07 16.83 10.89
CA THR A 150 -4.80 15.62 11.31
C THR A 150 -3.84 14.44 11.31
N GLY A 151 -3.75 13.72 12.44
CA GLY A 151 -2.94 12.52 12.57
C GLY A 151 -3.73 11.43 13.27
N THR A 152 -3.47 10.19 12.89
CA THR A 152 -3.87 9.00 13.64
C THR A 152 -2.59 8.27 13.99
N ASP A 153 -2.44 7.87 15.25
CA ASP A 153 -1.29 7.09 15.67
C ASP A 153 -1.31 5.73 14.96
N GLY A 154 -0.17 5.33 14.41
CA GLY A 154 0.01 4.07 13.70
C GLY A 154 1.20 3.30 14.25
N ILE A 155 1.14 1.96 14.15
CA ILE A 155 2.25 1.09 14.54
C ILE A 155 3.18 0.92 13.33
N ILE A 156 4.46 1.27 13.49
CA ILE A 156 5.49 1.03 12.47
C ILE A 156 6.14 -0.33 12.75
N LEU A 157 6.05 -1.25 11.80
CA LEU A 157 6.65 -2.59 11.89
C LEU A 157 8.02 -2.59 11.19
N LYS A 158 9.05 -3.06 11.89
CA LYS A 158 10.41 -3.22 11.34
C LYS A 158 10.92 -4.63 11.69
N ILE A 159 11.43 -5.31 10.68
CA ILE A 159 12.11 -6.61 10.82
C ILE A 159 13.61 -6.31 10.78
N GLU A 160 14.36 -6.83 11.77
CA GLU A 160 15.83 -6.71 11.84
C GLU A 160 16.55 -7.63 10.85
#